data_AF-A0A9E5HE53-F1
#
_entry.id   AF-A0A9E5HE53-F1
#
_cell.length_a   1.000
_cell.length_b   1.000
_cell.length_c   1.000
_cell.angle_alpha   90.00
_cell.angle_beta   90.00
_cell.angle_gamma   90.00
#
_symmetry.space_group_name_H-M   'P 1'
#
loop_
_entity.id
_entity.type
_entity.pdbx_description
1 polymer ?
#
loop_
_entity_poly.entity_id
_entity_poly.type
_entity_poly.pdbx_seq_one_letter_code
_entity_poly.pdbx_strand_id
1 'polypeptide(L)'
;GPEEFAISPNLELEMPQDLASLPTPTPGGNNLTDPNPKGDAIALLGGDPNRVTASRSGTSDGALWTYATRFGFDPNIRETVSEEDRRFRLVQGRFSQIKLFRVDRYNQIYRRQTLDAKKEVQRWRERGVSTPSMPAN
;
A
#
# COMPACT_ATOMS: atom_id res chain seq x y z
N GLY A 1 -22.56 7.14 27.78
CA GLY A 1 -21.76 8.06 28.62
C GLY A 1 -20.30 7.89 28.25
N PRO A 2 -19.41 8.85 28.53
CA PRO A 2 -18.01 8.74 28.15
C PRO A 2 -17.27 7.80 29.13
N GLU A 3 -16.39 6.98 28.56
CA GLU A 3 -15.57 5.95 29.22
C GLU A 3 -14.42 6.59 30.02
N GLU A 4 -14.72 7.39 31.05
CA GLU A 4 -13.70 8.14 31.82
C GLU A 4 -12.94 7.30 32.87
N PHE A 5 -13.27 6.01 33.01
CA PHE A 5 -12.63 5.08 33.94
C PHE A 5 -12.22 3.74 33.29
N ALA A 6 -12.19 3.66 31.96
CA ALA A 6 -11.74 2.46 31.28
C ALA A 6 -10.21 2.31 31.45
N ILE A 7 -9.80 1.52 32.44
CA ILE A 7 -8.40 1.12 32.61
C ILE A 7 -8.09 0.09 31.54
N SER A 8 -7.19 0.44 30.60
CA SER A 8 -6.66 -0.54 29.66
C SER A 8 -5.71 -1.47 30.42
N PRO A 9 -5.88 -2.80 30.33
CA PRO A 9 -4.95 -3.72 30.95
C PRO A 9 -3.60 -3.64 30.21
N ASN A 10 -2.55 -3.26 30.95
CA ASN A 10 -1.18 -3.29 30.45
C ASN A 10 -0.59 -4.70 30.60
N LEU A 11 0.39 -5.02 29.77
CA LEU A 11 1.19 -6.24 29.92
C LEU A 11 2.03 -6.15 31.20
N GLU A 12 2.40 -7.32 31.74
CA GLU A 12 3.24 -7.42 32.93
C GLU A 12 4.62 -6.79 32.70
N LEU A 13 5.16 -6.15 33.74
CA LEU A 13 6.51 -5.59 33.70
C LEU A 13 7.54 -6.72 33.70
N GLU A 14 8.39 -6.77 32.67
CA GLU A 14 9.50 -7.71 32.60
C GLU A 14 10.72 -7.13 33.31
N MET A 15 11.23 -7.83 34.33
CA MET A 15 12.46 -7.43 35.01
C MET A 15 13.69 -7.85 34.19
N PRO A 16 14.67 -6.96 34.00
CA PRO A 16 15.92 -7.33 33.34
C PRO A 16 16.68 -8.35 34.19
N GLN A 17 17.45 -9.21 33.51
CA GLN A 17 18.28 -10.24 34.16
C GLN A 17 19.37 -9.65 35.07
N ASP A 18 19.79 -8.41 34.81
CA ASP A 18 20.77 -7.67 35.61
C ASP A 18 20.28 -6.24 35.85
N LEU A 19 20.24 -5.83 37.13
CA LEU A 19 19.87 -4.50 37.58
C LEU A 19 21.09 -3.56 37.69
N ALA A 20 22.31 -4.10 37.62
CA ALA A 20 23.54 -3.32 37.64
C ALA A 20 23.92 -2.77 36.25
N SER A 21 23.45 -3.43 35.17
CA SER A 21 23.70 -3.01 33.78
C SER A 21 22.39 -2.65 33.07
N LEU A 22 21.69 -1.63 33.57
CA LEU A 22 20.47 -1.17 32.91
C LEU A 22 20.80 -0.66 31.50
N PRO A 23 20.03 -1.06 30.47
CA PRO A 23 20.18 -0.51 29.13
C PRO A 23 19.90 0.99 29.17
N THR A 24 20.59 1.76 28.31
CA THR A 24 20.32 3.18 28.18
C THR A 24 18.84 3.39 27.81
N PRO A 25 18.10 4.27 28.52
CA PRO A 25 16.71 4.52 28.21
C PRO A 25 16.57 4.98 26.75
N THR A 26 15.45 4.66 26.11
CA THR A 26 15.15 5.05 24.72
C THR A 26 14.04 6.11 24.72
N PRO A 27 14.36 7.42 24.81
CA PRO A 27 13.36 8.48 24.81
C PRO A 27 12.52 8.45 23.53
N GLY A 28 11.19 8.45 23.67
CA GLY A 28 10.26 8.38 22.54
C GLY A 28 10.12 6.98 21.91
N GLY A 29 10.76 5.95 22.48
CA GLY A 29 10.53 4.57 22.09
C GLY A 29 9.15 4.06 22.50
N ASN A 30 8.71 2.97 21.89
CA ASN A 30 7.47 2.30 22.30
C ASN A 30 7.66 1.66 23.67
N ASN A 31 6.65 1.77 24.53
CA ASN A 31 6.65 1.07 25.80
C ASN A 31 6.35 -0.42 25.59
N LEU A 32 7.13 -1.29 26.23
CA LEU A 32 6.96 -2.75 26.13
C LEU A 32 5.68 -3.24 26.80
N THR A 33 5.15 -2.50 27.77
CA THR A 33 3.92 -2.89 28.48
C THR A 33 2.64 -2.46 27.78
N ASP A 34 2.74 -1.66 26.72
CA ASP A 34 1.56 -1.16 26.02
C ASP A 34 1.00 -2.26 25.09
N PRO A 35 -0.31 -2.54 25.14
CA PRO A 35 -0.90 -3.60 24.32
C PRO A 35 -0.80 -3.29 22.82
N ASN A 36 -0.34 -4.26 22.02
CA ASN A 36 -0.28 -4.17 20.55
C ASN A 36 -1.21 -5.22 19.88
N PRO A 37 -2.55 -5.05 20.01
CA PRO A 37 -3.51 -6.08 19.57
C PRO A 37 -3.44 -6.39 18.07
N LYS A 38 -3.02 -5.41 17.25
CA LYS A 38 -2.84 -5.62 15.81
C LYS A 38 -1.60 -6.47 15.51
N GLY A 39 -0.48 -6.20 16.19
CA GLY A 39 0.73 -7.01 16.08
C GLY A 39 0.46 -8.44 16.53
N ASP A 40 -0.20 -8.62 17.67
CA ASP A 40 -0.50 -9.94 18.23
C ASP A 40 -1.41 -10.76 17.32
N ALA A 41 -2.46 -10.14 16.75
CA ALA A 41 -3.33 -10.80 15.78
C ALA A 41 -2.58 -11.24 14.51
N ILE A 42 -1.58 -10.46 14.06
CA ILE A 42 -0.75 -10.81 12.91
C ILE A 42 0.20 -11.96 13.25
N ALA A 43 0.84 -11.92 14.41
CA ALA A 43 1.72 -13.00 14.88
C ALA A 43 0.96 -14.33 15.01
N LEU A 44 -0.25 -14.30 15.58
CA LEU A 44 -1.15 -15.45 15.67
C LEU A 44 -1.55 -16.01 14.30
N LEU A 45 -1.70 -15.15 13.29
CA LEU A 45 -1.97 -15.56 11.91
C LEU A 45 -0.71 -16.01 11.15
N GLY A 46 0.47 -16.04 11.80
CA GLY A 46 1.74 -16.43 11.20
C GLY A 46 2.43 -15.34 10.38
N GLY A 47 2.03 -14.08 10.54
CA GLY A 47 2.67 -12.93 9.92
C GLY A 47 3.72 -12.27 10.83
N ASP A 48 4.46 -11.31 10.27
CA ASP A 48 5.45 -10.53 11.01
C ASP A 48 4.78 -9.28 11.65
N PRO A 49 4.70 -9.19 13.00
CA PRO A 49 4.05 -8.08 13.70
C PRO A 49 4.76 -6.73 13.49
N ASN A 50 6.06 -6.74 13.16
CA ASN A 50 6.82 -5.52 12.88
C ASN A 50 6.34 -4.82 11.60
N ARG A 51 5.56 -5.51 10.75
CA ARG A 51 4.99 -4.94 9.54
C ARG A 51 3.83 -3.98 9.80
N VAL A 52 3.30 -3.92 11.02
CA VAL A 52 2.27 -2.95 11.44
C VAL A 52 2.86 -1.55 11.59
N THR A 53 4.06 -1.46 12.14
CA THR A 53 4.77 -0.22 12.42
C THR A 53 5.78 0.15 11.35
N ALA A 54 6.20 -0.83 10.53
CA ALA A 54 6.94 -0.55 9.31
C ALA A 54 6.07 0.33 8.42
N SER A 55 6.38 1.63 8.40
CA SER A 55 5.96 2.54 7.35
C SER A 55 6.25 1.81 6.04
N ARG A 56 5.21 1.54 5.24
CA ARG A 56 5.29 0.78 3.99
C ARG A 56 6.13 1.55 2.96
N SER A 57 7.42 1.74 3.22
CA SER A 57 8.39 1.96 2.17
C SER A 57 8.70 0.57 1.64
N GLY A 58 8.06 0.22 0.52
CA GLY A 58 8.26 -1.04 -0.20
C GLY A 58 9.63 -1.12 -0.86
N THR A 59 10.69 -0.79 -0.12
CA THR A 59 12.07 -0.76 -0.60
C THR A 59 12.88 -1.78 0.18
N SER A 60 12.60 -3.06 -0.06
CA SER A 60 13.68 -4.05 0.03
C SER A 60 14.75 -3.81 -1.05
N ASP A 61 14.48 -2.93 -2.02
CA ASP A 61 15.37 -2.61 -3.14
C ASP A 61 15.65 -1.09 -3.21
N GLY A 62 16.44 -0.58 -2.26
CA GLY A 62 16.89 0.81 -2.26
C GLY A 62 17.73 1.17 -3.49
N ALA A 63 18.48 0.20 -4.04
CA ALA A 63 19.28 0.38 -5.25
C ALA A 63 18.39 0.64 -6.48
N LEU A 64 17.30 -0.12 -6.63
CA LEU A 64 16.30 0.13 -7.68
C LEU A 64 15.66 1.52 -7.53
N TRP A 65 15.30 1.91 -6.31
CA TRP A 65 14.73 3.25 -6.06
C TRP A 65 15.69 4.37 -6.47
N THR A 66 16.95 4.30 -6.03
CA THR A 66 17.98 5.27 -6.41
C THR A 66 18.20 5.29 -7.92
N TYR A 67 18.25 4.13 -8.57
CA TYR A 67 18.40 4.06 -10.02
C TYR A 67 17.18 4.67 -10.75
N ALA A 68 15.96 4.33 -10.34
CA ALA A 68 14.73 4.82 -10.98
C ALA A 68 14.57 6.33 -10.83
N THR A 69 14.95 6.89 -9.68
CA THR A 69 14.83 8.32 -9.36
C THR A 69 16.04 9.16 -9.77
N ARG A 70 17.04 8.56 -10.43
CA ARG A 70 18.32 9.23 -10.80
C ARG A 70 18.17 10.50 -11.63
N PHE A 71 17.06 10.65 -12.36
CA PHE A 71 16.78 11.83 -13.17
C PHE A 71 15.85 12.84 -12.49
N GLY A 72 15.57 12.65 -11.20
CA GLY A 72 14.60 13.42 -10.44
C GLY A 72 13.17 12.90 -10.61
N PHE A 73 12.30 13.34 -9.71
CA PHE A 73 10.86 13.12 -9.78
C PHE A 73 10.15 14.31 -9.15
N ASP A 74 8.91 14.54 -9.56
CA ASP A 74 8.06 15.56 -8.95
C ASP A 74 7.53 15.03 -7.59
N PRO A 75 7.86 15.66 -6.45
CA PRO A 75 7.35 15.23 -5.15
C PRO A 75 5.83 15.36 -5.04
N ASN A 76 5.22 16.25 -5.84
CA ASN A 76 3.78 16.52 -5.85
C ASN A 76 3.05 15.73 -6.95
N ILE A 77 3.70 14.78 -7.62
CA ILE A 77 3.12 14.03 -8.75
C ILE A 77 1.78 13.37 -8.41
N ARG A 78 1.57 12.95 -7.16
CA ARG A 78 0.31 12.33 -6.72
C ARG A 78 -0.86 13.31 -6.74
N GLU A 79 -0.64 14.55 -6.33
CA GLU A 79 -1.64 15.60 -6.36
C GLU A 79 -1.94 15.99 -7.80
N THR A 80 -0.90 16.25 -8.59
CA THR A 80 -1.02 16.57 -10.02
C THR A 80 -1.82 15.51 -10.78
N VAL A 81 -1.46 14.22 -10.65
CA VAL A 81 -2.15 13.12 -11.33
C VAL A 81 -3.61 12.99 -10.85
N SER A 82 -3.88 13.24 -9.56
CA SER A 82 -5.23 13.20 -9.01
C SER A 82 -6.13 14.29 -9.61
N GLU A 83 -5.60 15.50 -9.76
CA GLU A 83 -6.31 16.61 -10.39
C GLU A 83 -6.54 16.39 -11.89
N GLU A 84 -5.50 15.94 -12.60
CA GLU A 84 -5.58 15.61 -14.03
C GLU A 84 -6.59 14.50 -14.29
N ASP A 85 -6.59 13.44 -13.47
CA ASP A 85 -7.55 12.34 -13.57
C ASP A 85 -8.99 12.81 -13.35
N ARG A 86 -9.22 13.67 -12.36
CA ARG A 86 -10.55 14.26 -12.13
C ARG A 86 -11.01 15.04 -13.35
N ARG A 87 -10.15 15.88 -13.94
CA ARG A 87 -10.46 16.65 -15.14
C ARG A 87 -10.73 15.74 -16.34
N PHE A 88 -9.93 14.68 -16.52
CA PHE A 88 -10.12 13.69 -17.57
C PHE A 88 -11.48 12.99 -17.46
N ARG A 89 -11.84 12.52 -16.26
CA ARG A 89 -13.14 11.89 -16.00
C ARG A 89 -14.30 12.83 -16.26
N LEU A 90 -14.18 14.11 -15.91
CA LEU A 90 -15.20 15.10 -16.21
C LEU A 90 -15.38 15.26 -17.73
N VAL A 91 -14.30 15.44 -18.49
CA VAL A 91 -14.37 15.65 -19.95
C VAL A 91 -14.89 14.41 -20.68
N GLN A 92 -14.36 13.22 -20.39
CA GLN A 92 -14.79 11.97 -21.02
C GLN A 92 -16.17 11.52 -20.54
N GLY A 93 -16.55 11.89 -19.31
CA GLY A 93 -17.83 11.55 -18.70
C GLY A 93 -19.02 12.34 -19.22
N ARG A 94 -18.84 13.50 -19.87
CA ARG A 94 -19.93 14.39 -20.34
C ARG A 94 -20.98 13.67 -21.18
N PHE A 95 -20.57 12.74 -22.06
CA PHE A 95 -21.49 11.99 -22.91
C PHE A 95 -21.95 10.65 -22.30
N SER A 96 -21.44 10.29 -21.13
CA SER A 96 -21.78 9.04 -20.43
C SER A 96 -23.00 9.18 -19.50
N GLN A 97 -23.52 10.40 -19.30
CA GLN A 97 -24.57 10.71 -18.32
C GLN A 97 -25.96 10.18 -18.71
N ILE A 98 -26.22 9.96 -20.00
CA ILE A 98 -27.48 9.37 -20.48
C ILE A 98 -27.41 7.86 -20.30
N LYS A 99 -28.20 7.33 -19.36
CA LYS A 99 -28.18 5.92 -18.98
C LYS A 99 -29.45 5.23 -19.46
N LEU A 100 -29.36 4.53 -20.58
CA LEU A 100 -30.42 3.62 -21.03
C LEU A 100 -30.22 2.20 -20.49
N PHE A 101 -28.99 1.83 -20.11
CA PHE A 101 -28.63 0.48 -19.62
C PHE A 101 -27.54 0.52 -18.53
N ARG A 102 -27.25 -0.60 -17.86
CA ARG A 102 -26.11 -0.74 -16.93
C ARG A 102 -24.81 -0.76 -17.74
N VAL A 103 -24.02 0.30 -17.67
CA VAL A 103 -22.74 0.44 -18.37
C VAL A 103 -21.61 0.56 -17.34
N ASP A 104 -20.49 -0.10 -17.61
CA ASP A 104 -19.25 0.08 -16.88
C ASP A 104 -18.59 1.42 -17.29
N ARG A 105 -18.99 2.49 -16.61
CA ARG A 105 -18.55 3.85 -16.91
C ARG A 105 -17.05 4.06 -16.65
N TYR A 106 -16.47 3.31 -15.70
CA TYR A 106 -15.04 3.37 -15.44
C TYR A 106 -14.28 2.86 -16.67
N ASN A 107 -14.55 1.63 -17.10
CA ASN A 107 -13.91 1.08 -18.29
C ASN A 107 -14.23 1.89 -19.56
N GLN A 108 -15.41 2.51 -19.66
CA GLN A 108 -15.75 3.39 -20.78
C GLN A 108 -14.90 4.66 -20.82
N ILE A 109 -14.69 5.32 -19.68
CA ILE A 109 -13.86 6.54 -19.60
C ILE A 109 -12.41 6.22 -19.93
N TYR A 110 -11.90 5.10 -19.42
CA TYR A 110 -10.50 4.69 -19.60
C TYR A 110 -10.27 3.80 -20.81
N ARG A 111 -11.25 3.61 -21.71
CA ARG A 111 -11.16 2.69 -22.88
C ARG A 111 -9.94 2.90 -23.80
N ARG A 112 -9.38 4.11 -23.81
CA ARG A 112 -8.18 4.46 -24.59
C ARG A 112 -6.87 4.18 -23.84
N GLN A 113 -6.96 4.02 -22.53
CA GLN A 113 -5.85 3.70 -21.62
C GLN A 113 -5.89 2.23 -21.17
N THR A 114 -6.94 1.49 -21.51
CA THR A 114 -7.02 0.04 -21.32
C THR A 114 -6.28 -0.69 -22.43
N LEU A 115 -5.44 -1.64 -22.03
CA LEU A 115 -4.74 -2.55 -22.93
C LEU A 115 -5.48 -3.90 -23.00
N ASP A 116 -5.63 -4.44 -24.21
CA ASP A 116 -6.09 -5.82 -24.39
C ASP A 116 -4.92 -6.78 -24.08
N ALA A 117 -4.94 -7.33 -22.87
CA ALA A 117 -3.86 -8.19 -22.36
C ALA A 117 -3.58 -9.39 -23.28
N LYS A 118 -4.63 -10.00 -23.87
CA LYS A 118 -4.47 -11.17 -24.75
C LYS A 118 -3.78 -10.78 -26.05
N LYS A 119 -4.20 -9.66 -26.66
CA LYS A 119 -3.56 -9.15 -27.88
C LYS A 119 -2.11 -8.74 -27.64
N GLU A 120 -1.81 -8.09 -26.52
CA GLU A 120 -0.44 -7.66 -26.25
C GLU A 120 0.48 -8.86 -25.99
N VAL A 121 0.04 -9.87 -25.25
CA VAL A 121 0.80 -11.11 -25.08
C VAL A 121 1.04 -11.82 -26.41
N GLN A 122 0.02 -11.90 -27.26
CA GLN A 122 0.19 -12.48 -28.60
C GLN A 122 1.24 -11.70 -29.41
N ARG A 123 1.16 -10.36 -29.41
CA ARG A 123 2.13 -9.49 -30.06
C ARG A 123 3.57 -9.72 -29.56
N TRP A 124 3.76 -9.93 -28.26
CA TRP A 124 5.08 -10.23 -27.68
C TRP A 124 5.58 -11.63 -28.06
N ARG A 125 4.69 -12.62 -28.10
CA ARG A 125 5.03 -13.98 -28.55
C ARG A 125 5.44 -14.03 -30.02
N GLU A 126 4.73 -13.31 -30.88
CA GLU A 126 5.07 -13.16 -32.31
C GLU A 126 6.46 -12.53 -32.52
N ARG A 127 6.92 -11.73 -31.55
CA ARG A 127 8.25 -11.11 -31.52
C ARG A 127 9.32 -11.98 -30.84
N GLY A 128 8.99 -13.21 -30.45
CA GLY A 128 9.91 -14.15 -29.81
C GLY A 128 10.24 -13.81 -28.35
N VAL A 129 9.49 -12.90 -27.70
CA VAL A 129 9.72 -12.55 -26.30
C VAL A 129 8.98 -13.53 -25.39
N SER A 130 9.69 -14.04 -24.38
CA SER A 130 9.09 -14.90 -23.36
C SER A 130 8.04 -14.13 -22.58
N THR A 131 6.82 -14.65 -22.51
CA THR A 131 5.69 -14.02 -21.79
C THR A 131 5.26 -14.91 -20.63
N PRO A 132 4.89 -14.34 -19.47
CA PRO A 132 4.35 -15.11 -18.34
C PRO A 132 3.10 -15.90 -18.72
N SER A 133 2.84 -17.00 -18.00
CA SER A 133 1.58 -17.74 -18.15
C SER A 133 0.41 -16.85 -17.75
N MET A 134 -0.63 -16.81 -18.59
CA MET A 134 -1.87 -16.11 -18.26
C MET A 134 -2.67 -16.90 -17.22
N PRO A 135 -3.41 -16.23 -16.31
CA PRO A 135 -4.34 -16.91 -15.42
C PRO A 135 -5.43 -17.62 -16.22
N ALA A 136 -5.82 -18.81 -15.77
CA ALA A 136 -7.04 -19.46 -16.26
C ALA A 136 -8.24 -18.61 -15.80
N ASN A 137 -9.10 -18.28 -16.75
CA ASN A 137 -10.31 -17.47 -16.62
C ASN A 137 -11.26 -17.94 -15.52
#